data_AF-A0A371EI62-F1
#
_entry.id   AF-A0A371EI62-F1
#
_cell.length_a   1.000
_cell.length_b   1.000
_cell.length_c   1.000
_cell.angle_alpha   90.00
_cell.angle_beta   90.00
_cell.angle_gamma   90.00
#
_symmetry.space_group_name_H-M   'P 1'
#
loop_
_entity.id
_entity.type
_entity.pdbx_description
1 polymer ?
#
loop_
_entity_poly.entity_id
_entity_poly.type
_entity_poly.pdbx_seq_one_letter_code
_entity_poly.pdbx_strand_id
1 'polypeptide(L)'
;MRPPRKRVDFVRGDKVEVCSNEEGFLGSFYQATVVSRLDNGLYVVRYDTLLEDDESQPLTETLFPKELRPAPPRLRSADFSLYQCVDAFDNDGWWVGQITGKKDDSHYYVYFATTNEEIAYPKSAIRVHHEWLHGEWELPLLYYVELDDENYPSIMRLEIPGAEGGFLEMNSQGTETYFDLLCSCGNGFYLILLNEAPEGPMMEKKKGMRKWKQ
;
A
#
# COMPACT_ATOMS: atom_id res chain seq x y z
N MET A 1 -26.78 8.51 -3.19
CA MET A 1 -25.99 9.67 -2.67
C MET A 1 -24.69 9.12 -2.10
N ARG A 2 -23.53 9.63 -2.53
CA ARG A 2 -22.25 9.29 -1.89
C ARG A 2 -22.24 9.94 -0.49
N PRO A 3 -21.91 9.22 0.59
CA PRO A 3 -21.80 9.83 1.91
C PRO A 3 -20.81 11.00 1.89
N PRO A 4 -21.05 12.08 2.64
CA PRO A 4 -20.08 13.16 2.77
C PRO A 4 -18.78 12.59 3.35
N ARG A 5 -17.66 12.81 2.65
CA ARG A 5 -16.33 12.40 3.12
C ARG A 5 -16.07 13.08 4.46
N LYS A 6 -15.85 12.31 5.53
CA LYS A 6 -15.33 12.88 6.78
C LYS A 6 -13.94 13.44 6.47
N ARG A 7 -13.75 14.75 6.65
CA ARG A 7 -12.41 15.35 6.60
C ARG A 7 -11.74 15.06 7.93
N VAL A 8 -10.58 14.42 7.87
CA VAL A 8 -9.68 14.32 9.01
C VAL A 8 -8.71 15.48 8.93
N ASP A 9 -8.75 16.34 9.94
CA ASP A 9 -7.78 17.40 10.14
C ASP A 9 -6.71 16.87 11.09
N PHE A 10 -5.45 16.99 10.68
CA PHE A 10 -4.32 16.61 11.51
C PHE A 10 -3.85 17.82 12.33
N VAL A 11 -3.32 17.57 13.52
CA VAL A 11 -2.73 18.59 14.39
C VAL A 11 -1.25 18.31 14.60
N ARG A 12 -0.53 19.34 15.06
CA ARG A 12 0.90 19.20 15.38
C ARG A 12 1.10 18.06 16.40
N GLY A 13 2.02 17.15 16.07
CA GLY A 13 2.34 15.97 16.87
C GLY A 13 1.65 14.69 16.42
N ASP A 14 0.64 14.78 15.53
CA ASP A 14 -0.02 13.59 15.01
C ASP A 14 0.95 12.71 14.20
N LYS A 15 0.85 11.40 14.42
CA LYS A 15 1.56 10.38 13.65
C LYS A 15 0.75 10.03 12.42
N VAL A 16 1.37 10.22 11.26
CA VAL A 16 0.77 10.03 9.94
C VAL A 16 1.66 9.14 9.09
N GLU A 17 1.08 8.58 8.04
CA GLU A 17 1.84 7.99 6.94
C GLU A 17 1.67 8.85 5.70
N VAL A 18 2.79 9.08 5.01
CA VAL A 18 2.86 9.78 3.74
C VAL A 18 2.93 8.76 2.63
N CYS A 19 2.12 8.93 1.61
CA CYS A 19 2.21 8.18 0.36
C CYS A 19 2.68 9.10 -0.77
N SER A 20 3.35 8.54 -1.78
CA SER A 20 3.77 9.27 -2.97
C SER A 20 3.24 8.63 -4.24
N ASN A 21 2.83 9.47 -5.18
CA ASN A 21 2.40 9.08 -6.53
C ASN A 21 3.55 9.10 -7.53
N GLU A 22 4.78 9.32 -7.05
CA GLU A 22 5.97 9.38 -7.88
C GLU A 22 6.45 7.98 -8.28
N GLU A 23 6.95 7.87 -9.51
CA GLU A 23 7.51 6.65 -10.05
C GLU A 23 8.64 6.11 -9.15
N GLY A 24 8.56 4.82 -8.80
CA GLY A 24 9.48 4.16 -7.86
C GLY A 24 9.12 4.31 -6.39
N PHE A 25 8.07 5.08 -6.04
CA PHE A 25 7.49 5.17 -4.69
C PHE A 25 6.01 4.75 -4.64
N LEU A 26 5.44 4.33 -5.77
CA LEU A 26 4.07 3.84 -5.84
C LEU A 26 3.86 2.65 -4.89
N GLY A 27 2.80 2.72 -4.09
CA GLY A 27 2.49 1.69 -3.08
C GLY A 27 3.40 1.74 -1.85
N SER A 28 4.16 2.82 -1.63
CA SER A 28 4.95 3.01 -0.40
C SER A 28 4.31 4.01 0.56
N PHE A 29 4.46 3.73 1.86
CA PHE A 29 4.00 4.57 2.96
C PHE A 29 5.13 4.84 3.94
N TYR A 30 5.49 6.12 4.12
CA TYR A 30 6.56 6.54 5.01
C TYR A 30 5.99 7.16 6.28
N GLN A 31 6.52 6.76 7.43
CA GLN A 31 6.08 7.30 8.71
C GLN A 31 6.57 8.73 8.88
N ALA A 32 5.68 9.60 9.33
CA ALA A 32 5.98 10.98 9.60
C ALA A 32 5.18 11.53 10.78
N THR A 33 5.61 12.69 11.26
CA THR A 33 4.97 13.45 12.33
C THR A 33 4.57 14.82 11.81
N VAL A 34 3.32 15.24 12.03
CA VAL A 34 2.87 16.58 11.64
C VAL A 34 3.57 17.64 12.49
N VAL A 35 4.26 18.57 11.83
CA VAL A 35 4.96 19.70 12.46
C VAL A 35 4.04 20.91 12.56
N SER A 36 3.32 21.23 11.48
CA SER A 36 2.39 22.35 11.44
C SER A 36 1.41 22.22 10.27
N ARG A 37 0.30 22.95 10.37
CA ARG A 37 -0.61 23.22 9.24
C ARG A 37 -0.41 24.65 8.77
N LEU A 38 -0.29 24.84 7.47
CA LEU A 38 -0.14 26.16 6.83
C LEU A 38 -1.52 26.77 6.53
N ASP A 39 -1.59 28.09 6.39
CA ASP A 39 -2.83 28.83 6.13
C ASP A 39 -3.50 28.43 4.80
N ASN A 40 -2.72 27.95 3.83
CA ASN A 40 -3.21 27.43 2.55
C ASN A 40 -3.78 26.00 2.65
N GLY A 41 -3.81 25.40 3.85
CA GLY A 41 -4.36 24.07 4.10
C GLY A 41 -3.38 22.92 3.86
N LEU A 42 -2.12 23.19 3.51
CA LEU A 42 -1.06 22.18 3.41
C LEU A 42 -0.52 21.82 4.81
N TYR A 43 0.10 20.65 4.89
CA TYR A 43 0.73 20.16 6.12
C TYR A 43 2.24 20.10 5.95
N VAL A 44 2.96 20.59 6.96
CA VAL A 44 4.39 20.35 7.09
C VAL A 44 4.56 19.11 7.95
N VAL A 45 5.21 18.08 7.43
CA VAL A 45 5.49 16.83 8.13
C VAL A 45 6.98 16.60 8.20
N ARG A 46 7.42 15.93 9.26
CA ARG A 46 8.80 15.47 9.43
C ARG A 46 8.81 13.96 9.43
N TYR A 47 9.56 13.36 8.52
CA TYR A 47 9.68 11.90 8.42
C TYR A 47 10.40 11.33 9.64
N ASP A 48 10.00 10.12 10.03
CA ASP A 48 10.58 9.42 11.18
C ASP A 48 11.87 8.67 10.80
N THR A 49 11.97 8.21 9.54
CA THR A 49 13.08 7.37 9.04
C THR A 49 13.91 8.01 7.92
N LEU A 50 13.36 8.99 7.20
CA LEU A 50 14.06 9.68 6.11
C LEU A 50 14.86 10.88 6.61
N LEU A 51 16.05 11.07 6.06
CA LEU A 51 16.96 12.19 6.36
C LEU A 51 17.06 13.14 5.16
N GLU A 52 17.52 14.37 5.41
CA GLU A 52 17.93 15.29 4.35
C GLU A 52 19.20 14.79 3.62
N ASP A 53 19.50 15.37 2.46
CA ASP A 53 20.61 14.93 1.59
C ASP A 53 21.99 14.96 2.29
N ASP A 54 22.17 15.84 3.28
CA ASP A 54 23.38 15.96 4.08
C ASP A 54 23.38 15.04 5.32
N GLU A 55 22.34 14.21 5.47
CA GLU A 55 22.10 13.29 6.58
C GLU A 55 22.11 13.98 7.97
N SER A 56 21.97 15.31 8.02
CA SER A 56 22.13 16.10 9.25
C SER A 56 20.89 16.05 10.16
N GLN A 57 19.70 15.94 9.55
CA GLN A 57 18.43 15.98 10.24
C GLN A 57 17.35 15.19 9.49
N PRO A 58 16.25 14.82 10.18
CA PRO A 58 15.12 14.18 9.53
C PRO A 58 14.48 15.09 8.48
N LEU A 59 14.15 14.50 7.33
CA LEU A 59 13.55 15.19 6.21
C LEU A 59 12.21 15.84 6.62
N THR A 60 11.99 17.08 6.19
CA THR A 60 10.73 17.80 6.37
C THR A 60 10.15 18.21 5.03
N GLU A 61 8.86 17.96 4.82
CA GLU A 61 8.17 18.26 3.57
C GLU A 61 6.81 18.94 3.78
N THR A 62 6.40 19.71 2.77
CA THR A 62 5.08 20.34 2.72
C THR A 62 4.20 19.58 1.73
N LEU A 63 3.13 18.97 2.24
CA LEU A 63 2.30 18.02 1.51
C LEU A 63 0.82 18.42 1.50
N PHE A 64 0.09 17.92 0.51
CA PHE A 64 -1.36 18.06 0.46
C PHE A 64 -2.02 17.10 1.48
N PRO A 65 -3.19 17.47 2.05
CA PRO A 65 -3.93 16.58 2.96
C PRO A 65 -4.26 15.19 2.41
N LYS A 66 -4.32 15.06 1.08
CA LYS A 66 -4.62 13.81 0.35
C LYS A 66 -3.43 12.84 0.27
N GLU A 67 -2.22 13.32 0.52
CA GLU A 67 -0.99 12.51 0.57
C GLU A 67 -0.73 11.97 1.97
N LEU A 68 -1.60 12.33 2.93
CA LEU A 68 -1.52 11.93 4.31
C LEU A 68 -2.68 11.01 4.67
N ARG A 69 -2.35 9.96 5.42
CA ARG A 69 -3.31 9.17 6.19
C ARG A 69 -2.86 9.07 7.65
N PRO A 70 -3.77 8.82 8.61
CA PRO A 70 -3.36 8.53 9.97
C PRO A 70 -2.40 7.33 10.03
N ALA A 71 -1.74 7.11 11.17
CA ALA A 71 -1.07 5.83 11.39
C ALA A 71 -2.10 4.68 11.43
N PRO A 72 -1.85 3.53 10.77
CA PRO A 72 -2.78 2.41 10.73
C PRO A 72 -2.95 1.76 12.12
N PRO A 73 -4.09 1.08 12.35
CA PRO A 73 -4.31 0.33 13.57
C PRO A 73 -3.22 -0.74 13.74
N ARG A 74 -2.68 -0.86 14.94
CA ARG A 74 -1.68 -1.88 15.25
C ARG A 74 -2.36 -3.23 15.45
N LEU A 75 -2.65 -3.93 14.36
CA LEU A 75 -3.09 -5.32 14.41
C LEU A 75 -1.87 -6.23 14.39
N ARG A 76 -1.71 -7.06 15.43
CA ARG A 76 -0.75 -8.15 15.44
C ARG A 76 -1.43 -9.37 14.83
N SER A 77 -1.06 -9.73 13.61
CA SER A 77 -1.54 -10.98 13.00
C SER A 77 -0.82 -12.18 13.61
N ALA A 78 -1.61 -13.20 13.96
CA ALA A 78 -1.08 -14.45 14.49
C ALA A 78 -0.32 -15.24 13.42
N ASP A 79 -0.71 -15.16 12.14
CA ASP A 79 -0.02 -15.63 10.94
C ASP A 79 -0.63 -14.93 9.71
N PHE A 80 0.05 -15.03 8.56
CA PHE A 80 -0.46 -14.52 7.29
C PHE A 80 -0.94 -15.65 6.37
N SER A 81 -2.01 -15.39 5.62
CA SER A 81 -2.58 -16.33 4.64
C SER A 81 -1.98 -16.12 3.26
N LEU A 82 -1.96 -17.17 2.44
CA LEU A 82 -1.63 -17.05 1.02
C LEU A 82 -2.56 -16.03 0.33
N TYR A 83 -2.00 -15.20 -0.54
CA TYR A 83 -2.63 -14.09 -1.24
C TYR A 83 -3.13 -12.95 -0.36
N GLN A 84 -2.82 -12.95 0.93
CA GLN A 84 -3.16 -11.84 1.80
C GLN A 84 -2.37 -10.58 1.42
N CYS A 85 -3.08 -9.46 1.30
CA CYS A 85 -2.50 -8.16 1.06
C CYS A 85 -1.84 -7.63 2.33
N VAL A 86 -0.57 -7.25 2.22
CA VAL A 86 0.28 -6.85 3.33
C VAL A 86 1.11 -5.63 2.97
N ASP A 87 1.58 -4.90 3.98
CA ASP A 87 2.69 -3.99 3.81
C ASP A 87 3.97 -4.65 4.36
N ALA A 88 5.03 -4.68 3.57
CA ALA A 88 6.36 -5.10 4.00
C ALA A 88 7.24 -3.87 4.27
N PHE A 89 7.93 -3.85 5.42
CA PHE A 89 8.85 -2.77 5.77
C PHE A 89 10.19 -2.97 5.06
N ASP A 90 10.52 -2.06 4.15
CA ASP A 90 11.73 -2.08 3.34
C ASP A 90 12.11 -0.65 2.91
N ASN A 91 13.39 -0.38 2.68
CA ASN A 91 13.89 0.96 2.28
C ASN A 91 13.25 2.11 3.08
N ASP A 92 13.18 1.96 4.40
CA ASP A 92 12.67 2.96 5.36
C ASP A 92 11.15 3.27 5.26
N GLY A 93 10.41 2.50 4.47
CA GLY A 93 8.96 2.64 4.27
C GLY A 93 8.21 1.31 4.30
N TRP A 94 6.88 1.39 4.29
CA TRP A 94 5.95 0.25 4.19
C TRP A 94 5.48 0.10 2.75
N TRP A 95 5.75 -1.04 2.12
CA TRP A 95 5.45 -1.30 0.72
C TRP A 95 4.32 -2.31 0.57
N VAL A 96 3.27 -1.93 -0.17
CA VAL A 96 2.16 -2.82 -0.49
C VAL A 96 2.65 -4.00 -1.31
N GLY A 97 2.31 -5.20 -0.86
CA GLY A 97 2.58 -6.44 -1.56
C GLY A 97 1.59 -7.53 -1.17
N GLN A 98 1.82 -8.73 -1.67
CA GLN A 98 0.96 -9.89 -1.44
C GLN A 98 1.77 -11.09 -0.96
N ILE A 99 1.23 -11.83 0.01
CA ILE A 99 1.85 -13.07 0.49
C ILE A 99 1.75 -14.14 -0.60
N THR A 100 2.87 -14.66 -1.08
CA THR A 100 2.92 -15.75 -2.07
C THR A 100 3.40 -17.08 -1.49
N GLY A 101 3.88 -17.07 -0.25
CA GLY A 101 4.26 -18.30 0.43
C GLY A 101 4.80 -18.08 1.83
N LYS A 102 4.91 -19.19 2.58
CA LYS A 102 5.60 -19.23 3.88
C LYS A 102 6.95 -19.90 3.67
N LYS A 103 8.03 -19.21 4.02
CA LYS A 103 9.40 -19.76 3.94
C LYS A 103 9.70 -20.64 5.15
N ASP A 104 9.37 -20.15 6.33
CA ASP A 104 9.51 -20.81 7.63
C ASP A 104 8.56 -20.16 8.65
N ASP A 105 8.57 -20.58 9.92
CA ASP A 105 7.68 -20.05 10.97
C ASP A 105 7.88 -18.57 11.30
N SER A 106 8.96 -17.96 10.82
CA SER A 106 9.31 -16.56 11.06
C SER A 106 9.38 -15.70 9.80
N HIS A 107 9.28 -16.29 8.59
CA HIS A 107 9.40 -15.56 7.32
C HIS A 107 8.33 -15.92 6.30
N TYR A 108 7.90 -14.91 5.55
CA TYR A 108 6.96 -15.04 4.44
C TYR A 108 7.55 -14.43 3.18
N TYR A 109 7.23 -15.03 2.03
CA TYR A 109 7.47 -14.45 0.72
C TYR A 109 6.39 -13.41 0.43
N VAL A 110 6.83 -12.21 0.04
CA VAL A 110 5.98 -11.10 -0.36
C VAL A 110 6.32 -10.74 -1.80
N TYR A 111 5.32 -10.73 -2.65
CA TYR A 111 5.39 -10.29 -4.04
C TYR A 111 5.00 -8.82 -4.18
N PHE A 112 5.76 -8.06 -4.97
CA PHE A 112 5.52 -6.66 -5.29
C PHE A 112 5.29 -6.53 -6.79
N ALA A 113 4.04 -6.33 -7.23
CA ALA A 113 3.74 -6.24 -8.66
C ALA A 113 4.36 -5.02 -9.34
N THR A 114 4.59 -3.93 -8.61
CA THR A 114 5.21 -2.71 -9.16
C THR A 114 6.65 -2.96 -9.63
N THR A 115 7.36 -3.90 -9.01
CA THR A 115 8.76 -4.23 -9.33
C THR A 115 8.91 -5.66 -9.88
N ASN A 116 7.84 -6.46 -9.86
CA ASN A 116 7.83 -7.88 -10.19
C ASN A 116 8.84 -8.70 -9.35
N GLU A 117 9.00 -8.33 -8.08
CA GLU A 117 9.94 -8.98 -7.16
C GLU A 117 9.20 -9.83 -6.14
N GLU A 118 9.77 -10.99 -5.81
CA GLU A 118 9.36 -11.82 -4.67
C GLU A 118 10.51 -11.87 -3.65
N ILE A 119 10.25 -11.41 -2.43
CA ILE A 119 11.28 -11.25 -1.40
C ILE A 119 10.77 -11.84 -0.08
N ALA A 120 11.63 -12.58 0.62
CA ALA A 120 11.32 -13.11 1.94
C ALA A 120 11.57 -12.06 3.04
N TYR A 121 10.53 -11.71 3.80
CA TYR A 121 10.63 -10.81 4.96
C TYR A 121 10.34 -11.53 6.27
N PRO A 122 10.95 -11.09 7.38
CA PRO A 122 10.57 -11.58 8.69
C PRO A 122 9.14 -11.11 9.01
N LYS A 123 8.38 -11.95 9.70
CA LYS A 123 6.99 -11.67 10.12
C LYS A 123 6.83 -10.36 10.89
N SER A 124 7.87 -9.92 11.61
CA SER A 124 7.89 -8.64 12.34
C SER A 124 7.99 -7.41 11.44
N ALA A 125 8.44 -7.58 10.19
CA ALA A 125 8.54 -6.54 9.17
C ALA A 125 7.33 -6.57 8.21
N ILE A 126 6.31 -7.34 8.51
CA ILE A 126 5.10 -7.45 7.70
C ILE A 126 3.91 -7.04 8.56
N ARG A 127 2.96 -6.29 8.00
CA ARG A 127 1.66 -5.98 8.62
C ARG A 127 0.53 -6.17 7.62
N VAL A 128 -0.69 -6.36 8.11
CA VAL A 128 -1.87 -6.40 7.23
C VAL A 128 -2.05 -5.03 6.60
N HIS A 129 -2.17 -5.01 5.28
CA HIS A 129 -2.44 -3.78 4.54
C HIS A 129 -3.84 -3.26 4.91
N HIS A 130 -3.95 -1.96 5.14
CA HIS A 130 -5.22 -1.28 5.34
C HIS A 130 -5.28 -0.06 4.43
N GLU A 131 -6.46 0.18 3.89
CA GLU A 131 -6.76 1.34 3.08
C GLU A 131 -7.47 2.40 3.92
N TRP A 132 -7.12 3.66 3.68
CA TRP A 132 -7.72 4.79 4.38
C TRP A 132 -8.76 5.46 3.48
N LEU A 133 -10.01 5.03 3.62
CA LEU A 133 -11.10 5.45 2.74
C LEU A 133 -12.18 6.18 3.52
N HIS A 134 -12.52 7.37 3.02
CA HIS A 134 -13.62 8.22 3.53
C HIS A 134 -13.56 8.54 5.04
N GLY A 135 -12.36 8.48 5.62
CA GLY A 135 -12.13 8.78 7.03
C GLY A 135 -12.19 7.57 7.96
N GLU A 136 -12.17 6.35 7.40
CA GLU A 136 -12.17 5.10 8.15
C GLU A 136 -11.09 4.15 7.60
N TRP A 137 -10.61 3.24 8.43
CA TRP A 137 -9.69 2.17 8.01
C TRP A 137 -10.51 0.99 7.48
N GLU A 138 -10.26 0.61 6.24
CA GLU A 138 -10.87 -0.55 5.59
C GLU A 138 -9.81 -1.59 5.27
N LEU A 139 -10.17 -2.87 5.39
CA LEU A 139 -9.33 -3.93 4.84
C LEU A 139 -9.47 -3.91 3.31
N PRO A 140 -8.37 -4.11 2.56
CA PRO A 140 -8.43 -4.23 1.12
C PRO A 140 -9.38 -5.38 0.76
N LEU A 141 -10.40 -5.07 -0.02
CA LEU A 141 -11.23 -6.09 -0.62
C LEU A 141 -10.41 -6.74 -1.72
N LEU A 142 -10.19 -8.06 -1.65
CA LEU A 142 -9.82 -8.80 -2.85
C LEU A 142 -11.01 -8.71 -3.81
N TYR A 143 -10.80 -8.15 -4.99
CA TYR A 143 -11.79 -8.19 -6.06
C TYR A 143 -11.29 -9.11 -7.16
N TYR A 144 -12.21 -9.88 -7.73
CA TYR A 144 -11.99 -10.53 -9.01
C TYR A 144 -12.47 -9.61 -10.11
N VAL A 145 -11.65 -9.48 -11.14
CA VAL A 145 -12.08 -8.94 -12.42
C VAL A 145 -12.28 -10.13 -13.35
N GLU A 146 -13.52 -10.39 -13.74
CA GLU A 146 -13.79 -11.24 -14.91
C GLU A 146 -13.73 -10.32 -16.14
N LEU A 147 -12.85 -10.66 -17.09
CA LEU A 147 -12.87 -10.06 -18.42
C LEU A 147 -13.99 -10.74 -19.21
N ASP A 148 -15.05 -10.00 -19.51
CA ASP A 148 -16.06 -10.48 -20.44
C ASP A 148 -15.54 -10.39 -21.90
N ASP A 149 -16.21 -11.09 -22.82
CA ASP A 149 -15.87 -11.16 -24.26
C ASP A 149 -15.81 -9.77 -24.95
N GLU A 150 -16.19 -8.68 -24.27
CA GLU A 150 -16.14 -7.30 -24.76
C GLU A 150 -15.02 -6.43 -24.15
N ASN A 151 -14.14 -7.01 -23.32
CA ASN A 151 -12.96 -6.35 -22.76
C ASN A 151 -13.29 -5.16 -21.82
N TYR A 152 -14.43 -5.20 -21.13
CA TYR A 152 -14.77 -4.24 -20.08
C TYR A 152 -14.62 -4.91 -18.69
N PRO A 153 -13.83 -4.35 -17.77
CA PRO A 153 -13.63 -4.97 -16.46
C PRO A 153 -14.91 -4.90 -15.63
N SER A 154 -15.55 -6.06 -15.43
CA SER A 154 -16.67 -6.20 -14.49
C SER A 154 -16.11 -6.46 -13.09
N ILE A 155 -15.94 -5.39 -12.29
CA ILE A 155 -15.45 -5.48 -10.91
C ILE A 155 -16.54 -6.08 -10.02
N MET A 156 -16.41 -7.34 -9.64
CA MET A 156 -17.30 -7.97 -8.67
C MET A 156 -16.66 -8.00 -7.28
N ARG A 157 -17.43 -7.55 -6.28
CA ARG A 157 -17.03 -7.61 -4.87
C ARG A 157 -16.94 -9.07 -4.45
N LEU A 158 -15.78 -9.51 -3.95
CA LEU A 158 -15.68 -10.82 -3.33
C LEU A 158 -16.21 -10.76 -1.90
N GLU A 159 -17.45 -11.21 -1.70
CA GLU A 159 -17.91 -11.60 -0.37
C GLU A 159 -17.29 -12.96 -0.06
N ILE A 160 -16.18 -12.99 0.70
CA ILE A 160 -15.57 -14.25 1.15
C ILE A 160 -16.38 -14.75 2.36
N PRO A 161 -17.24 -15.78 2.24
CA PRO A 161 -17.97 -16.31 3.37
C PRO A 161 -17.05 -17.23 4.16
N GLY A 162 -16.87 -16.97 5.46
CA GLY A 162 -16.13 -17.88 6.35
C GLY A 162 -14.61 -17.76 6.23
N ALA A 163 -14.05 -16.71 6.84
CA ALA A 163 -12.61 -16.62 7.11
C ALA A 163 -12.20 -17.59 8.24
N GLU A 164 -12.37 -18.89 8.01
CA GLU A 164 -11.65 -19.97 8.68
C GLU A 164 -11.42 -21.09 7.65
N GLY A 165 -10.26 -21.01 6.96
CA GLY A 165 -9.73 -22.11 6.14
C GLY A 165 -10.24 -22.24 4.70
N GLY A 166 -9.34 -21.96 3.73
CA GLY A 166 -9.16 -22.84 2.57
C GLY A 166 -9.75 -22.45 1.22
N PHE A 167 -8.83 -22.45 0.25
CA PHE A 167 -8.93 -22.93 -1.14
C PHE A 167 -9.62 -22.09 -2.23
N LEU A 168 -8.88 -21.84 -3.31
CA LEU A 168 -9.44 -21.62 -4.64
C LEU A 168 -9.21 -22.87 -5.46
N GLU A 169 -10.31 -23.47 -5.90
CA GLU A 169 -10.33 -24.55 -6.88
C GLU A 169 -10.05 -23.95 -8.27
N MET A 170 -9.06 -24.48 -8.99
CA MET A 170 -8.87 -24.17 -10.40
C MET A 170 -10.05 -24.73 -11.20
N ASN A 171 -10.84 -23.86 -11.84
CA ASN A 171 -11.79 -24.30 -12.86
C ASN A 171 -11.06 -24.64 -14.16
N SER A 172 -11.51 -25.74 -14.77
CA SER A 172 -10.89 -26.45 -15.89
C SER A 172 -11.00 -25.75 -17.25
N GLN A 173 -11.05 -24.42 -17.28
CA GLN A 173 -11.41 -23.64 -18.50
C GLN A 173 -10.36 -22.61 -18.93
N GLY A 174 -9.27 -22.41 -18.18
CA GLY A 174 -8.13 -21.63 -18.66
C GLY A 174 -8.36 -20.11 -18.77
N THR A 175 -9.27 -19.54 -17.98
CA THR A 175 -9.44 -18.09 -17.87
C THR A 175 -8.56 -17.52 -16.75
N GLU A 176 -7.77 -16.49 -17.06
CA GLU A 176 -6.88 -15.81 -16.11
C GLU A 176 -7.70 -15.06 -15.06
N THR A 177 -7.56 -15.42 -13.79
CA THR A 177 -8.18 -14.69 -12.68
C THR A 177 -7.24 -13.56 -12.23
N TYR A 178 -7.67 -12.32 -12.40
CA TYR A 178 -6.93 -11.14 -11.97
C TYR A 178 -7.35 -10.75 -10.54
N PHE A 179 -6.36 -10.65 -9.66
CA PHE A 179 -6.50 -9.98 -8.38
C PHE A 179 -5.80 -8.66 -8.51
N ASP A 180 -6.51 -7.57 -8.26
CA ASP A 180 -5.87 -6.28 -8.21
C ASP A 180 -6.09 -5.67 -6.83
N LEU A 181 -5.19 -4.79 -6.43
CA LEU A 181 -5.22 -4.09 -5.14
C LEU A 181 -5.44 -2.61 -5.40
N LEU A 182 -6.52 -2.04 -4.86
CA LEU A 182 -6.77 -0.60 -4.90
C LEU A 182 -6.00 0.08 -3.78
N CYS A 183 -4.87 0.70 -4.11
CA CYS A 183 -4.13 1.56 -3.18
C CYS A 183 -4.57 3.02 -3.39
N SER A 184 -5.05 3.68 -2.35
CA SER A 184 -5.40 5.10 -2.40
C SER A 184 -4.20 5.98 -2.03
N CYS A 185 -3.80 6.85 -2.95
CA CYS A 185 -2.84 7.92 -2.65
C CYS A 185 -3.18 9.20 -3.43
N GLY A 186 -3.29 10.30 -2.70
CA GLY A 186 -3.63 11.58 -3.32
C GLY A 186 -5.03 11.59 -3.94
N ASN A 187 -5.10 11.87 -5.25
CA ASN A 187 -6.35 11.92 -6.01
C ASN A 187 -6.62 10.63 -6.79
N GLY A 188 -5.71 9.65 -6.75
CA GLY A 188 -5.77 8.42 -7.52
C GLY A 188 -6.14 7.22 -6.67
N PHE A 189 -6.80 6.26 -7.31
CA PHE A 189 -6.72 4.85 -6.91
C PHE A 189 -5.77 4.19 -7.90
N TYR A 190 -4.79 3.46 -7.39
CA TYR A 190 -3.90 2.65 -8.21
C TYR A 190 -4.38 1.22 -8.14
N LEU A 191 -4.60 0.60 -9.30
CA LEU A 191 -4.69 -0.85 -9.38
C LEU A 191 -3.27 -1.40 -9.42
N ILE A 192 -2.90 -2.14 -8.38
CA ILE A 192 -1.70 -2.97 -8.41
C ILE A 192 -2.14 -4.29 -9.02
N LEU A 193 -1.87 -4.47 -10.32
CA LEU A 193 -2.21 -5.70 -11.07
C LEU A 193 -1.30 -6.83 -10.59
N LEU A 194 -1.83 -7.84 -9.89
CA LEU A 194 -0.98 -8.87 -9.30
C LEU A 194 -0.53 -9.96 -10.29
N ASN A 195 -1.04 -9.96 -11.53
CA ASN A 195 -0.80 -11.04 -12.50
C ASN A 195 -0.35 -10.63 -13.92
N GLU A 196 -0.18 -9.33 -14.23
CA GLU A 196 0.48 -8.95 -15.48
C GLU A 196 1.96 -8.67 -15.24
N ALA A 197 2.85 -9.51 -15.77
CA ALA A 197 4.24 -9.11 -15.95
C ALA A 197 4.23 -7.90 -16.91
N PRO A 198 4.69 -6.70 -16.49
CA PRO A 198 4.68 -5.57 -17.40
C PRO A 198 5.58 -5.88 -18.60
N GLU A 199 5.04 -5.82 -19.81
CA GLU A 199 5.83 -5.68 -21.04
C GLU A 199 6.43 -4.26 -21.09
N GLY A 200 7.32 -3.97 -20.14
CA GLY A 200 7.90 -2.66 -19.94
C GLY A 200 9.14 -2.72 -19.05
N PRO A 201 9.91 -1.62 -18.97
CA PRO A 201 11.07 -1.57 -18.08
C PRO A 201 10.61 -1.77 -16.63
N MET A 202 11.23 -2.74 -15.95
CA MET A 202 10.98 -3.02 -14.54
C MET A 202 11.37 -1.81 -13.69
N MET A 203 10.53 -1.45 -12.71
CA MET A 203 10.86 -0.40 -11.75
C MET A 203 11.69 -0.96 -10.59
N GLU A 204 12.62 -0.16 -10.09
CA GLU A 204 13.34 -0.44 -8.85
C GLU A 204 12.69 0.34 -7.71
N LYS A 205 12.52 -0.28 -6.53
CA LYS A 205 12.13 0.44 -5.33
C LYS A 205 13.20 1.49 -5.02
N LYS A 206 12.86 2.76 -5.12
CA LYS A 206 13.82 3.81 -4.80
C LYS A 206 14.09 3.80 -3.31
N LYS A 207 15.37 3.83 -2.93
CA LYS A 207 15.75 4.16 -1.55
C LYS A 207 15.24 5.57 -1.23
N GLY A 208 14.73 5.74 -0.02
CA GLY A 208 14.36 7.03 0.56
C GLY A 208 15.36 8.11 0.17
N MET A 209 14.81 9.26 -0.26
CA MET A 209 15.48 10.29 -1.07
C MET A 209 16.98 10.48 -0.81
N ARG A 210 17.78 10.30 -1.87
CA ARG A 210 19.13 10.89 -1.98
C ARG A 210 19.29 11.85 -3.15
N LYS A 211 18.20 12.20 -3.86
CA LYS A 211 18.21 13.19 -4.94
C LYS A 211 16.82 13.76 -5.20
N TRP A 212 16.48 14.88 -4.56
CA TRP A 212 15.57 15.91 -5.10
C TRP A 212 16.02 17.25 -4.49
N LYS A 213 16.61 18.20 -5.22
CA LYS A 213 16.02 19.01 -6.31
C LYS A 213 17.07 19.44 -7.35
N GLN A 214 16.66 19.53 -8.61
CA GLN A 214 17.03 20.66 -9.48
C GLN A 214 15.75 21.35 -9.94
#